data_AF-A0A7H4PJ64-F1
#
_entry.id   AF-A0A7H4PJ64-F1
#
_cell.length_a   1.000
_cell.length_b   1.000
_cell.length_c   1.000
_cell.angle_alpha   90.00
_cell.angle_beta   90.00
_cell.angle_gamma   90.00
#
_symmetry.space_group_name_H-M   'P 1'
#
loop_
_entity.id
_entity.type
_entity.pdbx_description
1 polymer ?
#
loop_
_entity_poly.entity_id
_entity_poly.type
_entity_poly.pdbx_seq_one_letter_code
_entity_poly.pdbx_strand_id
1 'polypeptide(L)'
;MEWRGLADGATDYLDRLEVRERERLGLDTLKVGYNAVHGYYIQISRGQSQHAPIHYVRRQTLKNAERYIIPELKEYEDKVLTSKGKALALEKQLYDELFDMLLPHLGDLQQSASALAELDVLVNLAERAETLKLLLPDF
;
A
#
# COMPACT_ATOMS: atom_id res chain seq x y z
N MET A 1 -11.14 -11.16 2.34
CA MET A 1 -11.69 -10.10 1.46
C MET A 1 -12.22 -8.88 2.22
N GLU A 2 -12.65 -8.99 3.49
CA GLU A 2 -13.23 -7.85 4.25
C GLU A 2 -12.25 -6.70 4.56
N TRP A 3 -10.96 -6.96 4.74
CA TRP A 3 -9.98 -5.94 5.13
C TRP A 3 -9.59 -4.96 4.02
N ARG A 4 -9.75 -5.35 2.74
CA ARG A 4 -9.47 -4.47 1.60
C ARG A 4 -10.56 -3.41 1.41
N GLY A 5 -11.83 -3.77 1.63
CA GLY A 5 -12.95 -2.82 1.55
C GLY A 5 -12.91 -1.70 2.59
N LEU A 6 -12.24 -1.93 3.73
CA LEU A 6 -12.00 -0.89 4.74
C LEU A 6 -11.00 0.18 4.29
N ALA A 7 -10.06 -0.16 3.39
CA ALA A 7 -9.14 0.81 2.82
C ALA A 7 -9.84 1.69 1.77
N ASP A 8 -10.69 1.10 0.93
CA ASP A 8 -11.49 1.85 -0.07
C ASP A 8 -12.57 2.71 0.60
N GLY A 9 -13.20 2.19 1.66
CA GLY A 9 -14.16 2.95 2.47
C GLY A 9 -13.53 4.12 3.24
N ALA A 10 -12.19 4.13 3.41
CA ALA A 10 -11.49 5.25 4.02
C ALA A 10 -11.41 6.47 3.12
N THR A 11 -11.21 6.28 1.82
CA THR A 11 -11.23 7.40 0.89
C THR A 11 -12.64 7.98 0.78
N ASP A 12 -13.67 7.13 0.66
CA ASP A 12 -15.07 7.58 0.55
C ASP A 12 -15.56 8.30 1.83
N TYR A 13 -15.19 7.82 3.01
CA TYR A 13 -15.52 8.49 4.26
C TYR A 13 -14.87 9.88 4.37
N LEU A 14 -13.60 10.01 3.98
CA LEU A 14 -12.88 11.28 4.01
C LEU A 14 -13.44 12.28 3.00
N ASP A 15 -13.81 11.83 1.80
CA ASP A 15 -14.42 12.67 0.76
C ASP A 15 -15.78 13.20 1.22
N ARG A 16 -16.62 12.35 1.83
CA ARG A 16 -17.91 12.76 2.41
C ARG A 16 -17.73 13.73 3.57
N LEU A 17 -16.72 13.50 4.42
CA LEU A 17 -16.39 14.40 5.53
C LEU A 17 -15.95 15.77 5.01
N GLU A 18 -15.11 15.81 3.97
CA GLU A 18 -14.68 17.06 3.32
C GLU A 18 -15.87 17.85 2.80
N VAL A 19 -16.76 17.22 2.03
CA VAL A 19 -17.95 17.87 1.47
C VAL A 19 -18.87 18.39 2.58
N ARG A 20 -19.14 17.56 3.59
CA ARG A 20 -20.02 17.91 4.72
C ARG A 20 -19.50 19.12 5.50
N GLU A 21 -18.22 19.14 5.85
CA GLU A 21 -17.65 20.25 6.60
C GLU A 21 -17.48 21.51 5.74
N ARG A 22 -17.20 21.36 4.43
CA ARG A 22 -17.16 22.48 3.49
C ARG A 22 -18.52 23.17 3.36
N GLU A 23 -19.59 22.40 3.21
CA GLU A 23 -20.97 22.92 3.12
C GLU A 23 -21.42 23.54 4.45
N ARG A 24 -21.10 22.90 5.58
CA ARG A 24 -21.48 23.37 6.91
C ARG A 24 -20.82 24.69 7.29
N LEU A 25 -19.55 24.87 6.95
CA LEU A 25 -18.77 26.05 7.32
C LEU A 25 -18.72 27.12 6.22
N GLY A 26 -19.14 26.79 4.99
CA GLY A 26 -19.03 27.67 3.83
C GLY A 26 -17.57 27.97 3.45
N LEU A 27 -16.64 27.05 3.75
CA LEU A 27 -15.21 27.24 3.57
C LEU A 27 -14.69 26.45 2.37
N ASP A 28 -14.67 27.07 1.19
CA ASP A 28 -14.23 26.42 -0.07
C ASP A 28 -12.77 25.93 -0.06
N THR A 29 -11.94 26.43 0.86
CA THR A 29 -10.53 26.03 0.99
C THR A 29 -10.29 24.86 1.93
N LEU A 30 -11.36 24.34 2.57
CA LEU A 30 -11.27 23.20 3.48
C LEU A 30 -10.89 21.94 2.70
N LYS A 31 -9.82 21.27 3.14
CA LYS A 31 -9.38 19.99 2.58
C LYS A 31 -9.05 19.00 3.69
N VAL A 32 -9.47 17.75 3.52
CA VAL A 32 -9.05 16.65 4.39
C VAL A 32 -7.81 16.00 3.79
N GLY A 33 -6.79 15.79 4.61
CA GLY A 33 -5.53 15.21 4.18
C GLY A 33 -4.94 14.26 5.21
N TYR A 34 -3.94 13.50 4.78
CA TYR A 34 -3.18 12.59 5.64
C TYR A 34 -1.69 12.98 5.62
N ASN A 35 -1.03 12.90 6.78
CA ASN A 35 0.41 13.03 6.93
C ASN A 35 0.93 11.87 7.79
N ALA A 36 2.01 11.23 7.36
CA ALA A 36 2.59 10.09 8.09
C ALA A 36 3.01 10.40 9.54
N VAL A 37 3.36 11.66 9.86
CA VAL A 37 3.79 12.09 11.20
C VAL A 37 2.62 12.55 12.06
N HIS A 38 1.66 13.25 11.47
CA HIS A 38 0.58 13.93 12.20
C HIS A 38 -0.80 13.32 11.99
N GLY A 39 -0.92 12.20 11.28
CA GLY A 39 -2.18 11.52 11.02
C GLY A 39 -3.07 12.27 10.03
N TYR A 40 -4.38 12.02 10.12
CA TYR A 40 -5.37 12.76 9.34
C TYR A 40 -5.55 14.18 9.89
N TYR A 41 -5.86 15.12 9.01
CA TYR A 41 -6.07 16.51 9.37
C TYR A 41 -7.05 17.20 8.43
N ILE A 42 -7.69 18.23 8.94
CA ILE A 42 -8.48 19.19 8.18
C ILE A 42 -7.63 20.44 8.00
N GLN A 43 -7.34 20.82 6.76
CA GLN A 43 -6.58 21.99 6.40
C GLN A 43 -7.53 23.14 6.02
N ILE A 44 -7.32 24.30 6.64
CA ILE A 44 -8.05 25.53 6.34
C ILE A 44 -7.03 26.62 5.99
N SER A 45 -7.33 27.46 4.99
CA SER A 45 -6.49 28.62 4.68
C SER A 45 -6.36 29.56 5.87
N ARG A 46 -5.19 30.16 6.07
CA ARG A 46 -4.93 31.07 7.20
C ARG A 46 -5.87 32.28 7.24
N GLY A 47 -6.38 32.74 6.10
CA GLY A 47 -7.37 33.81 6.05
C GLY A 47 -8.75 33.40 6.57
N GLN A 48 -9.05 32.09 6.57
CA GLN A 48 -10.32 31.51 6.98
C GLN A 48 -10.24 30.75 8.31
N SER A 49 -9.06 30.62 8.91
CA SER A 49 -8.85 29.87 10.15
C SER A 49 -9.60 30.44 11.35
N GLN A 50 -9.92 31.74 11.33
CA GLN A 50 -10.74 32.39 12.37
C GLN A 50 -12.19 31.91 12.39
N HIS A 51 -12.67 31.33 11.28
CA HIS A 51 -14.01 30.74 11.18
C HIS A 51 -14.04 29.26 11.59
N ALA A 52 -12.91 28.69 12.01
CA ALA A 52 -12.85 27.31 12.48
C ALA A 52 -13.64 27.17 13.80
N PRO A 53 -14.50 26.14 13.93
CA PRO A 53 -15.25 25.90 15.16
C PRO A 53 -14.36 25.58 16.38
N ILE A 54 -14.88 25.80 17.59
CA ILE A 54 -14.15 25.53 18.86
C ILE A 54 -13.79 24.04 19.03
N HIS A 55 -14.57 23.13 18.45
CA HIS A 55 -14.30 21.68 18.52
C HIS A 55 -13.17 21.23 17.59
N TYR A 56 -12.60 22.13 16.77
CA TYR A 56 -11.44 21.86 15.94
C TYR A 56 -10.18 22.07 16.79
N VAL A 57 -9.50 20.97 17.11
CA VAL A 57 -8.25 21.03 17.87
C VAL A 57 -7.10 21.26 16.90
N ARG A 58 -6.40 22.40 17.02
CA ARG A 58 -5.27 22.73 16.16
C ARG A 58 -4.09 21.78 16.37
N ARG A 59 -3.60 21.14 15.30
CA ARG A 59 -2.45 20.22 15.32
C ARG A 59 -1.17 20.82 14.75
N GLN A 60 -1.26 21.63 13.70
CA GLN A 60 -0.07 22.18 13.04
C GLN A 60 -0.37 23.52 12.37
N THR A 61 0.54 24.47 12.52
CA THR A 61 0.47 25.79 11.86
C THR A 61 1.47 25.82 10.70
N LEU A 62 0.99 26.14 9.49
CA LEU A 62 1.82 26.33 8.30
C LEU A 62 1.82 27.80 7.89
N LYS A 63 2.71 28.18 6.97
CA LYS A 63 2.85 29.57 6.48
C LYS A 63 1.53 30.14 5.95
N ASN A 64 0.77 29.32 5.21
CA ASN A 64 -0.45 29.72 4.49
C ASN A 64 -1.72 28.98 4.95
N ALA A 65 -1.62 28.05 5.89
CA ALA A 65 -2.75 27.21 6.31
C ALA A 65 -2.63 26.76 7.77
N GLU A 66 -3.75 26.44 8.39
CA GLU A 66 -3.81 25.80 9.70
C GLU A 66 -4.42 24.41 9.56
N ARG A 67 -3.86 23.44 10.29
CA ARG A 67 -4.32 22.04 10.31
C ARG A 67 -4.98 21.73 11.65
N TYR A 68 -6.14 21.12 11.60
CA TYR A 68 -6.97 20.76 12.74
C TYR A 68 -7.31 19.27 12.75
N ILE A 69 -7.64 18.75 13.91
CA ILE A 69 -8.23 17.43 14.09
C ILE A 69 -9.57 17.59 14.82
N ILE A 70 -10.56 16.78 14.41
CA ILE A 70 -11.83 16.64 15.11
C ILE A 70 -11.91 15.25 15.77
N PRO A 71 -12.64 15.07 16.88
CA PRO A 71 -12.76 13.79 17.57
C PRO A 71 -13.20 12.64 16.65
N GLU A 72 -14.17 12.87 15.78
CA GLU A 72 -14.69 11.90 14.82
C GLU A 72 -13.59 11.37 13.87
N LEU A 73 -12.74 12.27 13.36
CA LEU A 73 -11.62 11.93 12.47
C LEU A 73 -10.52 11.17 13.21
N LYS A 74 -10.32 11.45 14.50
CA LYS A 74 -9.36 10.73 15.35
C LYS A 74 -9.81 9.28 15.61
N GLU A 75 -11.08 9.07 15.95
CA GLU A 75 -11.63 7.71 16.12
C GLU A 75 -11.54 6.90 14.82
N TYR A 76 -11.79 7.57 13.69
CA TYR A 76 -11.63 6.97 12.38
C TYR A 76 -10.18 6.58 12.09
N GLU A 77 -9.23 7.47 12.39
CA GLU A 77 -7.79 7.21 12.26
C GLU A 77 -7.36 5.97 13.04
N ASP A 78 -7.71 5.90 14.32
CA ASP A 78 -7.35 4.78 15.20
C ASP A 78 -7.91 3.45 14.68
N LYS A 79 -9.15 3.47 14.16
CA LYS A 79 -9.79 2.29 13.56
C LYS A 79 -9.09 1.85 12.27
N VAL A 80 -8.79 2.78 11.36
CA VAL A 80 -8.13 2.48 10.08
C VAL A 80 -6.70 2.01 10.28
N LEU A 81 -5.93 2.66 11.15
CA LEU A 81 -4.54 2.26 11.44
C LEU A 81 -4.49 0.86 12.06
N THR A 82 -5.37 0.58 13.02
CA THR A 82 -5.47 -0.76 13.64
C THR A 82 -5.82 -1.83 12.60
N SER A 83 -6.78 -1.53 11.72
CA SER A 83 -7.22 -2.44 10.66
C SER A 83 -6.10 -2.72 9.65
N LYS A 84 -5.38 -1.67 9.19
CA LYS A 84 -4.25 -1.82 8.27
C LYS A 84 -3.11 -2.62 8.90
N GLY A 85 -2.80 -2.38 10.17
CA GLY A 85 -1.78 -3.13 10.90
C GLY A 85 -2.11 -4.62 10.99
N LYS A 86 -3.37 -4.96 11.32
CA LYS A 86 -3.84 -6.36 11.36
C LYS A 86 -3.81 -7.02 9.98
N ALA A 87 -4.23 -6.31 8.94
CA ALA A 87 -4.21 -6.82 7.58
C ALA A 87 -2.78 -7.14 7.12
N LEU A 88 -1.82 -6.23 7.38
CA LEU A 88 -0.42 -6.44 7.03
C LEU A 88 0.22 -7.58 7.83
N ALA A 89 -0.11 -7.70 9.12
CA ALA A 89 0.35 -8.81 9.95
C ALA A 89 -0.16 -10.16 9.43
N LEU A 90 -1.44 -10.23 9.04
CA LEU A 90 -2.03 -11.42 8.44
C LEU A 90 -1.41 -11.74 7.07
N GLU A 91 -1.17 -10.72 6.24
CA GLU A 91 -0.52 -10.90 4.94
C GLU A 91 0.90 -11.46 5.10
N LYS A 92 1.67 -10.94 6.06
CA LYS A 92 2.98 -11.48 6.38
C LYS A 92 2.89 -12.93 6.87
N GLN A 93 1.96 -13.23 7.77
CA GLN A 93 1.77 -14.60 8.27
C GLN A 93 1.43 -15.57 7.13
N LEU A 94 0.48 -15.22 6.27
CA LEU A 94 0.09 -16.06 5.12
C LEU A 94 1.25 -16.22 4.14
N TYR A 95 2.07 -15.19 3.95
CA TYR A 95 3.25 -15.27 3.10
C TYR A 95 4.32 -16.19 3.70
N ASP A 96 4.54 -16.14 5.01
CA ASP A 96 5.45 -17.05 5.71
C ASP A 96 4.93 -18.51 5.63
N GLU A 97 3.63 -18.72 5.76
CA GLU A 97 2.98 -20.05 5.57
C GLU A 97 3.21 -20.62 4.16
N LEU A 98 3.36 -19.78 3.13
CA LEU A 98 3.71 -20.26 1.78
C LEU A 98 5.09 -20.93 1.78
N PHE A 99 6.07 -20.38 2.50
CA PHE A 99 7.38 -21.02 2.59
C PHE A 99 7.29 -22.36 3.30
N ASP A 100 6.53 -22.45 4.38
CA ASP A 100 6.34 -23.72 5.10
C ASP A 100 5.70 -24.79 4.20
N MET A 101 4.81 -24.40 3.28
CA MET A 101 4.23 -25.31 2.28
C MET A 101 5.18 -25.67 1.14
N LEU A 102 6.07 -24.75 0.74
CA LEU A 102 7.00 -24.95 -0.39
C LEU A 102 8.28 -25.69 0.00
N LEU A 103 8.79 -25.47 1.21
CA LEU A 103 10.06 -26.03 1.69
C LEU A 103 10.13 -27.57 1.63
N PRO A 104 9.07 -28.33 1.95
CA PRO A 104 9.08 -29.79 1.80
C PRO A 104 9.33 -30.25 0.35
N HIS A 105 8.98 -29.43 -0.64
CA HIS A 105 9.15 -29.71 -2.07
C HIS A 105 10.43 -29.10 -2.66
N LEU A 106 11.31 -28.53 -1.83
CA LEU A 106 12.52 -27.86 -2.30
C LEU A 106 13.43 -28.77 -3.12
N GLY A 107 13.57 -30.04 -2.74
CA GLY A 107 14.38 -31.01 -3.48
C GLY A 107 13.86 -31.26 -4.89
N ASP A 108 12.55 -31.37 -5.07
CA ASP A 108 11.92 -31.57 -6.39
C ASP A 108 12.03 -30.30 -7.24
N LEU A 109 11.87 -29.12 -6.63
CA LEU A 109 12.05 -27.84 -7.31
C LEU A 109 13.50 -27.65 -7.79
N GLN A 110 14.49 -28.04 -6.99
CA GLN A 110 15.90 -27.99 -7.39
C GLN A 110 16.22 -28.94 -8.54
N GLN A 111 15.72 -30.18 -8.48
CA GLN A 111 15.88 -31.14 -9.57
C GLN A 111 15.22 -30.64 -10.87
N SER A 112 14.00 -30.10 -10.76
CA SER A 112 13.31 -29.50 -11.90
C SER A 112 14.09 -28.34 -12.50
N ALA A 113 14.61 -27.42 -11.67
CA ALA A 113 15.43 -26.31 -12.13
C ALA A 113 16.73 -26.79 -12.83
N SER A 114 17.38 -27.81 -12.28
CA SER A 114 18.59 -28.39 -12.89
C SER A 114 18.28 -29.03 -14.24
N ALA A 115 17.19 -29.80 -14.34
CA ALA A 115 16.78 -30.42 -15.60
C ALA A 115 16.41 -29.38 -16.66
N LEU A 116 15.74 -28.29 -16.27
CA LEU A 116 15.43 -27.17 -17.15
C LEU A 116 16.71 -26.48 -17.65
N ALA A 117 17.70 -26.27 -16.77
CA ALA A 117 18.97 -25.66 -17.14
C ALA A 117 19.80 -26.55 -18.08
N GLU A 118 19.84 -27.86 -17.83
CA GLU A 118 20.51 -28.81 -18.72
C GLU A 118 19.84 -28.84 -20.10
N LEU A 119 18.50 -28.88 -20.13
CA LEU A 119 17.75 -28.85 -21.37
C LEU A 119 18.03 -27.56 -22.17
N ASP A 120 18.06 -26.40 -21.50
CA ASP A 120 18.41 -25.12 -22.13
C ASP A 120 19.81 -25.15 -22.76
N VAL A 121 20.81 -25.68 -22.04
CA VAL A 121 22.18 -25.83 -22.56
C VAL A 121 22.21 -26.78 -23.76
N LEU A 122 21.57 -27.94 -23.69
CA LEU A 122 21.58 -28.92 -24.77
C LEU A 122 20.85 -28.40 -26.02
N VAL A 123 19.71 -27.73 -25.85
CA VAL A 123 18.97 -27.11 -26.96
C VAL A 123 19.79 -25.99 -27.59
N ASN A 124 20.43 -25.15 -26.79
CA ASN A 124 21.33 -24.12 -27.30
C ASN A 124 22.51 -24.74 -28.07
N LEU A 125 23.17 -25.78 -27.54
CA LEU A 125 24.26 -26.46 -28.25
C LEU A 125 23.79 -27.09 -29.57
N ALA A 126 22.59 -27.67 -29.62
CA ALA A 126 22.01 -28.18 -30.85
C ALA A 126 21.78 -27.07 -31.89
N GLU A 127 21.19 -25.94 -31.48
CA GLU A 127 21.02 -24.76 -32.33
C GLU A 127 22.39 -24.23 -32.83
N ARG A 128 23.38 -24.12 -31.94
CA ARG A 128 24.74 -23.69 -32.33
C ARG A 128 25.36 -24.64 -33.33
N ALA A 129 25.19 -25.95 -33.15
CA ALA A 129 25.75 -26.94 -34.06
C ALA A 129 25.14 -26.83 -35.46
N GLU A 130 23.82 -26.64 -35.56
CA GLU A 130 23.13 -26.45 -36.84
C GLU A 130 23.54 -25.13 -37.51
N THR A 131 23.44 -24.02 -36.79
CA THR A 131 23.72 -22.67 -37.31
C THR A 131 25.17 -22.48 -37.72
N LEU A 132 26.12 -23.02 -36.94
CA LEU A 132 27.56 -22.90 -37.21
C LEU A 132 28.14 -24.09 -37.99
N LYS A 133 27.33 -25.10 -38.33
CA LYS A 133 27.75 -26.33 -39.02
C LYS A 133 28.88 -27.06 -38.28
N LEU A 134 28.74 -27.20 -36.96
CA LEU A 134 29.70 -27.94 -36.13
C LEU A 134 29.49 -29.44 -36.29
N LEU A 135 30.56 -30.22 -36.10
CA LEU A 135 30.54 -31.69 -36.15
C LEU A 135 30.82 -32.25 -34.75
N LEU A 136 30.26 -33.43 -34.46
CA LEU A 136 30.54 -34.15 -33.23
C LEU A 136 32.00 -34.62 -33.23
N PRO A 137 32.79 -34.33 -32.18
CA PRO A 137 34.18 -34.79 -32.09
C PRO A 137 34.25 -36.29 -31.75
N ASP A 138 35.30 -36.95 -32.23
CA ASP A 138 35.66 -38.33 -31.87
C ASP A 138 36.56 -38.35 -30.61
N PHE A 139 36.48 -39.42 -29.82
CA PHE A 139 37.26 -39.63 -28.59
C PHE A 139 38.40 -40.64 -28.77
#